data_AF-A0A4V3CCD9-F1
#
_entry.id   AF-A0A4V3CCD9-F1
#
_cell.length_a   1.000
_cell.length_b   1.000
_cell.length_c   1.000
_cell.angle_alpha   90.00
_cell.angle_beta   90.00
_cell.angle_gamma   90.00
#
_symmetry.space_group_name_H-M   'P 1'
#
loop_
_entity.id
_entity.type
_entity.pdbx_description
1 polymer ?
#
loop_
_entity_poly.entity_id
_entity_poly.type
_entity_poly.pdbx_seq_one_letter_code
_entity_poly.pdbx_strand_id
1 'polypeptide(L)'
;MDSRRHRADNSIPDQPTTPHHDNSAPQDDLDPTPDHHTDQPAPPKPNTEPHDRPPPPSPADEHSEPDRHRAPDQHEERHETDRPSPDRAVESPPTDAQPDPFASYPPELRAHMHHDDTLSRLQYLSNPLPEPEITSRPQPADPEKAPEPQPVSHPDEQAEPAENQPTDSAATEPTDQTAEQTADETGEPAGERPAVDDAAEDDAAEDEVEAATESDSTQAGAAATTSSELGDTASDANQGDHLGEVESTDEPELAHEATFESELADRIAEHDERWDTAEAGLPPGRLPESAKSLSPHAIESLNPEVRRILEYQGAAEYIAEKSPTRPWLEPVADASPAVQRIFTAIDQGSGHAHIRHGPMGDDQLYADRVARLQDPAQTDIVKREAGIDGLNPTKKHRCSWEATRIHDAGAFAAAFAAAVKLPEVQAALATPLGPTIDPPDPVKVPIAALLGPDGHKYCSGYRLEGGPEAMQARKEWLQARAQGEDVTGMPEPRATRIESFAGGNAIIRFKPNGSGYEINTLFVEPPVLDN
;
A
#
# COMPACT_ATOMS: atom_id res chain seq x y z
N MET A 1 -5.00 14.37 67.51
CA MET A 1 -5.30 15.57 66.71
C MET A 1 -5.76 15.07 65.34
N ASP A 2 -6.92 14.46 65.28
CA ASP A 2 -8.24 15.09 65.07
C ASP A 2 -8.51 15.48 63.61
N SER A 3 -9.20 14.54 62.97
CA SER A 3 -10.26 14.66 61.97
C SER A 3 -10.64 16.05 61.46
N ARG A 4 -10.83 16.14 60.13
CA ARG A 4 -12.11 16.59 59.52
C ARG A 4 -12.15 16.29 58.02
N ARG A 5 -13.12 15.43 57.66
CA ARG A 5 -13.65 15.22 56.31
C ARG A 5 -14.62 16.35 55.98
N HIS A 6 -14.66 16.79 54.71
CA HIS A 6 -15.81 17.51 54.17
C HIS A 6 -16.56 16.62 53.17
N ARG A 7 -17.88 16.66 53.33
CA ARG A 7 -18.96 15.96 52.62
C ARG A 7 -19.80 17.07 51.98
N ALA A 8 -20.20 16.90 50.73
CA ALA A 8 -21.27 17.64 50.06
C ALA A 8 -21.83 16.67 48.99
N ASP A 9 -22.99 16.05 49.21
CA ASP A 9 -24.38 16.53 49.10
C ASP A 9 -24.92 16.43 47.66
N ASN A 10 -25.86 15.47 47.55
CA ASN A 10 -26.74 15.19 46.43
C ASN A 10 -27.75 16.33 46.23
N SER A 11 -28.06 16.69 44.99
CA SER A 11 -29.33 17.31 44.63
C SER A 11 -29.69 17.00 43.18
N ILE A 12 -30.79 16.25 43.03
CA ILE A 12 -31.55 15.97 41.81
C ILE A 12 -32.54 17.13 41.62
N PRO A 13 -32.85 17.53 40.37
CA PRO A 13 -34.17 18.09 40.09
C PRO A 13 -34.90 17.37 38.94
N ASP A 14 -36.09 16.87 39.31
CA ASP A 14 -37.40 16.98 38.67
C ASP A 14 -37.58 16.93 37.14
N GLN A 15 -38.36 15.93 36.73
CA GLN A 15 -39.06 15.85 35.44
C GLN A 15 -40.32 16.73 35.39
N PRO A 16 -40.80 17.06 34.18
CA PRO A 16 -42.23 17.25 33.96
C PRO A 16 -42.81 16.34 32.86
N THR A 17 -43.75 15.50 33.30
CA THR A 17 -45.14 15.32 32.81
C THR A 17 -45.43 15.31 31.30
N THR A 18 -45.90 14.15 30.84
CA THR A 18 -46.68 13.94 29.60
C THR A 18 -48.13 14.43 29.74
N PRO A 19 -48.81 14.73 28.62
CA PRO A 19 -50.26 14.54 28.54
C PRO A 19 -50.65 13.53 27.46
N HIS A 20 -51.49 12.59 27.89
CA HIS A 20 -52.35 11.77 27.04
C HIS A 20 -53.35 12.64 26.28
N HIS A 21 -53.64 12.30 25.01
CA HIS A 21 -54.98 12.44 24.47
C HIS A 21 -55.37 11.23 23.62
N ASP A 22 -56.50 10.67 24.03
CA ASP A 22 -57.22 9.53 23.49
C ASP A 22 -57.99 9.87 22.21
N ASN A 23 -58.03 8.87 21.31
CA ASN A 23 -59.17 8.40 20.51
C ASN A 23 -60.17 9.39 19.88
N SER A 24 -60.34 9.30 18.54
CA SER A 24 -61.63 8.94 17.90
C SER A 24 -61.51 8.83 16.37
N ALA A 25 -61.70 7.61 15.84
CA ALA A 25 -62.42 7.33 14.59
C ALA A 25 -63.87 6.86 15.00
N PRO A 26 -64.87 6.61 14.12
CA PRO A 26 -64.83 6.33 12.67
C PRO A 26 -66.06 6.85 11.86
N GLN A 27 -66.29 6.24 10.68
CA GLN A 27 -67.45 6.19 9.76
C GLN A 27 -67.26 6.96 8.45
N ASP A 28 -67.01 6.28 7.33
CA ASP A 28 -67.92 5.44 6.51
C ASP A 28 -69.04 6.26 5.84
N ASP A 29 -68.98 6.34 4.51
CA ASP A 29 -69.95 5.72 3.57
C ASP A 29 -70.33 6.58 2.33
N LEU A 30 -70.08 5.96 1.16
CA LEU A 30 -70.87 5.94 -0.09
C LEU A 30 -70.58 6.93 -1.26
N ASP A 31 -70.02 6.30 -2.30
CA ASP A 31 -70.20 6.42 -3.77
C ASP A 31 -71.59 6.96 -4.25
N PRO A 32 -71.79 7.44 -5.51
CA PRO A 32 -71.28 6.83 -6.75
C PRO A 32 -70.82 7.76 -7.90
N THR A 33 -70.13 7.14 -8.86
CA THR A 33 -69.81 7.58 -10.23
C THR A 33 -71.04 8.07 -11.05
N PRO A 34 -70.82 8.84 -12.13
CA PRO A 34 -70.72 8.21 -13.46
C PRO A 34 -69.68 8.83 -14.42
N ASP A 35 -69.33 8.00 -15.41
CA ASP A 35 -68.44 8.18 -16.56
C ASP A 35 -68.64 9.47 -17.39
N HIS A 36 -67.55 10.02 -17.94
CA HIS A 36 -67.17 9.80 -19.35
C HIS A 36 -66.11 10.80 -19.86
N HIS A 37 -65.29 10.27 -20.78
CA HIS A 37 -64.49 10.93 -21.84
C HIS A 37 -62.99 11.16 -21.60
N THR A 38 -62.22 10.13 -21.98
CA THR A 38 -61.15 10.16 -23.00
C THR A 38 -60.55 11.52 -23.35
N ASP A 39 -59.26 11.69 -23.03
CA ASP A 39 -58.23 12.07 -24.00
C ASP A 39 -56.84 11.89 -23.36
N GLN A 40 -56.24 10.73 -23.61
CA GLN A 40 -54.85 10.42 -23.23
C GLN A 40 -54.03 10.38 -24.52
N PRO A 41 -53.04 11.27 -24.72
CA PRO A 41 -52.22 11.21 -25.92
C PRO A 41 -51.28 10.00 -25.87
N ALA A 42 -51.28 9.22 -26.96
CA ALA A 42 -50.45 8.04 -27.13
C ALA A 42 -48.94 8.37 -27.08
N PRO A 43 -48.09 7.44 -26.62
CA PRO A 43 -46.64 7.56 -26.76
C PRO A 43 -46.23 7.50 -28.24
N PRO A 44 -45.21 8.26 -28.66
CA PRO A 44 -44.76 8.26 -30.05
C PRO A 44 -44.20 6.89 -30.46
N LYS A 45 -44.65 6.41 -31.62
CA LYS A 45 -44.13 5.22 -32.29
C LYS A 45 -42.67 5.43 -32.72
N PRO A 46 -41.84 4.37 -32.75
CA PRO A 46 -40.50 4.44 -33.32
C PRO A 46 -40.59 4.70 -34.82
N ASN A 47 -39.79 5.66 -35.27
CA ASN A 47 -39.69 6.08 -36.66
C ASN A 47 -38.87 5.04 -37.43
N THR A 48 -39.51 4.35 -38.36
CA THR A 48 -38.88 3.44 -39.31
C THR A 48 -38.72 4.17 -40.63
N GLU A 49 -37.51 4.61 -40.96
CA GLU A 49 -37.13 4.89 -42.35
C GLU A 49 -35.83 4.15 -42.73
N PRO A 50 -35.67 3.80 -44.01
CA PRO A 50 -34.81 2.72 -44.46
C PRO A 50 -33.43 3.25 -44.86
N HIS A 51 -32.37 2.73 -44.24
CA HIS A 51 -31.03 2.86 -44.78
C HIS A 51 -30.70 1.65 -45.66
N ASP A 52 -30.58 1.91 -46.95
CA ASP A 52 -29.86 1.09 -47.92
C ASP A 52 -28.50 0.70 -47.36
N ARG A 53 -28.36 -0.57 -46.98
CA ARG A 53 -27.07 -1.23 -46.77
C ARG A 53 -26.99 -2.41 -47.73
N PRO A 54 -25.93 -2.51 -48.56
CA PRO A 54 -25.78 -3.66 -49.45
C PRO A 54 -25.58 -4.95 -48.64
N PRO A 55 -26.08 -6.09 -49.14
CA PRO A 55 -26.05 -7.35 -48.41
C PRO A 55 -24.61 -7.87 -48.25
N PRO A 56 -24.29 -8.55 -47.13
CA PRO A 56 -23.07 -9.33 -47.03
C PRO A 56 -23.13 -10.51 -48.01
N PRO A 57 -22.01 -10.91 -48.65
CA PRO A 57 -22.00 -12.07 -49.53
C PRO A 57 -22.20 -13.35 -48.71
N SER A 58 -23.17 -14.18 -49.14
CA SER A 58 -23.35 -15.55 -48.65
C SER A 58 -22.13 -16.42 -48.97
N PRO A 59 -21.74 -17.33 -48.07
CA PRO A 59 -20.77 -18.37 -48.40
C PRO A 59 -21.49 -19.47 -49.18
N ALA A 60 -21.27 -19.51 -50.50
CA ALA A 60 -21.53 -20.69 -51.29
C ALA A 60 -20.22 -21.45 -51.47
N ASP A 61 -20.25 -22.65 -50.90
CA ASP A 61 -19.58 -23.89 -51.26
C ASP A 61 -18.86 -24.00 -52.61
N GLU A 62 -17.89 -24.92 -52.57
CA GLU A 62 -17.24 -25.65 -53.68
C GLU A 62 -16.12 -24.95 -54.45
N HIS A 63 -14.86 -25.28 -54.12
CA HIS A 63 -13.91 -25.83 -55.10
C HIS A 63 -12.79 -26.63 -54.41
N SER A 64 -12.93 -27.96 -54.53
CA SER A 64 -11.90 -28.96 -54.84
C SER A 64 -10.43 -28.63 -54.57
N GLU A 65 -9.85 -29.25 -53.53
CA GLU A 65 -8.41 -29.54 -53.49
C GLU A 65 -8.13 -30.93 -54.11
N PRO A 66 -7.11 -31.05 -54.98
CA PRO A 66 -6.67 -32.34 -55.48
C PRO A 66 -5.67 -33.01 -54.53
N ASP A 67 -5.97 -34.28 -54.23
CA ASP A 67 -5.05 -35.31 -53.76
C ASP A 67 -3.68 -35.21 -54.46
N ARG A 68 -2.64 -34.90 -53.67
CA ARG A 68 -1.26 -35.26 -54.00
C ARG A 68 -0.54 -35.77 -52.77
N HIS A 69 -0.43 -37.10 -52.75
CA HIS A 69 0.54 -37.89 -52.02
C HIS A 69 1.89 -37.15 -51.83
N ARG A 70 2.26 -36.93 -50.57
CA ARG A 70 3.66 -36.78 -50.19
C ARG A 70 3.94 -37.75 -49.05
N ALA A 71 4.77 -38.75 -49.37
CA ALA A 71 5.27 -39.75 -48.45
C ALA A 71 6.06 -39.08 -47.29
N PRO A 72 6.11 -39.73 -46.12
CA PRO A 72 6.91 -39.25 -45.00
C PRO A 72 8.40 -39.49 -45.31
N ASP A 73 9.16 -38.39 -45.44
CA ASP A 73 10.62 -38.45 -45.39
C ASP A 73 11.04 -38.78 -43.96
N GLN A 74 11.77 -39.88 -43.86
CA GLN A 74 12.38 -40.41 -42.65
C GLN A 74 13.51 -39.47 -42.23
N HIS A 75 13.35 -38.83 -41.08
CA HIS A 75 14.51 -38.26 -40.38
C HIS A 75 15.31 -39.42 -39.80
N GLU A 76 16.40 -39.76 -40.50
CA GLU A 76 17.45 -40.66 -40.02
C GLU A 76 18.00 -40.16 -38.68
N GLU A 77 17.90 -41.04 -37.69
CA GLU A 77 18.72 -41.03 -36.48
C GLU A 77 20.20 -40.97 -36.86
N ARG A 78 20.81 -39.80 -36.75
CA ARG A 78 22.26 -39.71 -36.68
C ARG A 78 22.71 -40.06 -35.28
N HIS A 79 23.02 -41.34 -35.10
CA HIS A 79 23.96 -41.80 -34.09
C HIS A 79 25.31 -41.10 -34.27
N GLU A 80 25.59 -40.09 -33.44
CA GLU A 80 26.97 -39.66 -33.18
C GLU A 80 27.71 -40.82 -32.52
N THR A 81 28.48 -41.53 -33.34
CA THR A 81 29.44 -42.52 -32.90
C THR A 81 30.71 -41.77 -32.54
N ASP A 82 30.81 -41.46 -31.24
CA ASP A 82 31.99 -40.91 -30.61
C ASP A 82 33.14 -41.95 -30.71
N ARG A 83 34.13 -41.64 -31.56
CA ARG A 83 35.38 -42.40 -31.66
C ARG A 83 36.50 -41.57 -31.01
N PRO A 84 37.27 -42.15 -30.08
CA PRO A 84 38.28 -41.41 -29.34
C PRO A 84 39.51 -41.16 -30.22
N SER A 85 39.93 -39.90 -30.31
CA SER A 85 41.32 -39.57 -30.67
C SER A 85 42.20 -39.70 -29.43
N PRO A 86 43.28 -40.51 -29.48
CA PRO A 86 44.30 -40.51 -28.44
C PRO A 86 45.27 -39.35 -28.71
N ASP A 87 45.62 -38.64 -27.64
CA ASP A 87 46.70 -37.65 -27.50
C ASP A 87 46.18 -36.29 -27.00
N ARG A 88 45.74 -36.29 -25.74
CA ARG A 88 45.79 -35.08 -24.93
C ARG A 88 46.57 -35.36 -23.67
N ALA A 89 47.67 -34.64 -23.52
CA ALA A 89 48.59 -34.71 -22.42
C ALA A 89 47.86 -34.57 -21.09
N VAL A 90 48.28 -35.40 -20.13
CA VAL A 90 47.85 -35.39 -18.73
C VAL A 90 48.18 -34.02 -18.13
N GLU A 91 47.20 -33.13 -18.09
CA GLU A 91 47.22 -31.99 -17.18
C GLU A 91 46.90 -32.52 -15.79
N SER A 92 47.84 -32.33 -14.87
CA SER A 92 47.68 -32.70 -13.47
C SER A 92 46.55 -31.87 -12.85
N PRO A 93 45.65 -32.46 -12.05
CA PRO A 93 44.60 -31.71 -11.37
C PRO A 93 45.23 -30.71 -10.39
N PRO A 94 44.64 -29.51 -10.21
CA PRO A 94 45.13 -28.55 -9.24
C PRO A 94 44.99 -29.13 -7.82
N THR A 95 46.11 -29.17 -7.10
CA THR A 95 46.26 -29.81 -5.78
C THR A 95 45.55 -29.07 -4.63
N ASP A 96 44.70 -28.07 -4.91
CA ASP A 96 44.02 -27.26 -3.87
C ASP A 96 42.49 -27.27 -4.02
N ALA A 97 41.89 -28.41 -4.37
CA ALA A 97 40.46 -28.59 -4.20
C ALA A 97 40.17 -28.83 -2.72
N GLN A 98 39.65 -27.80 -2.03
CA GLN A 98 39.01 -27.95 -0.72
C GLN A 98 37.99 -29.11 -0.80
N PRO A 99 38.02 -30.07 0.15
CA PRO A 99 37.06 -31.17 0.15
C PRO A 99 35.64 -30.61 0.20
N ASP A 100 34.77 -31.11 -0.67
CA ASP A 100 33.35 -30.76 -0.66
C ASP A 100 32.79 -30.99 0.77
N PRO A 101 32.41 -29.92 1.49
CA PRO A 101 31.99 -30.01 2.88
C PRO A 101 30.71 -30.84 3.04
N PHE A 102 30.03 -31.16 1.94
CA PHE A 102 28.81 -31.95 1.94
C PHE A 102 29.02 -33.42 1.55
N ALA A 103 30.26 -33.84 1.24
CA ALA A 103 30.56 -35.21 0.83
C ALA A 103 30.22 -36.27 1.88
N SER A 104 30.06 -35.87 3.16
CA SER A 104 29.64 -36.76 4.25
C SER A 104 28.13 -37.00 4.34
N TYR A 105 27.30 -36.27 3.58
CA TYR A 105 25.84 -36.41 3.64
C TYR A 105 25.29 -37.40 2.60
N PRO A 106 24.18 -38.11 2.92
CA PRO A 106 23.48 -38.98 1.99
C PRO A 106 23.07 -38.24 0.70
N PRO A 107 23.05 -38.91 -0.47
CA PRO A 107 22.69 -38.28 -1.74
C PRO A 107 21.33 -37.58 -1.74
N GLU A 108 20.35 -38.13 -1.01
CA GLU A 108 19.00 -37.57 -0.92
C GLU A 108 18.98 -36.25 -0.15
N LEU A 109 19.81 -36.12 0.89
CA LEU A 109 19.95 -34.90 1.67
C LEU A 109 20.70 -33.82 0.87
N ARG A 110 21.72 -34.22 0.10
CA ARG A 110 22.43 -33.31 -0.82
C ARG A 110 21.53 -32.74 -1.89
N ALA A 111 20.63 -33.56 -2.46
CA ALA A 111 19.65 -33.09 -3.44
C ALA A 111 18.69 -32.06 -2.83
N HIS A 112 18.23 -32.27 -1.59
CA HIS A 112 17.35 -31.32 -0.91
C HIS A 112 18.05 -29.99 -0.58
N MET A 113 19.31 -30.03 -0.14
CA MET A 113 20.09 -28.82 0.17
C MET A 113 20.46 -27.99 -1.08
N HIS A 114 20.49 -28.59 -2.27
CA HIS A 114 20.67 -27.86 -3.53
C HIS A 114 19.41 -27.13 -4.01
N HIS A 115 18.23 -27.47 -3.47
CA HIS A 115 16.97 -26.80 -3.80
C HIS A 115 16.62 -25.67 -2.82
N ASP A 116 17.15 -25.71 -1.60
CA ASP A 116 17.02 -24.62 -0.62
C ASP A 116 18.22 -23.65 -0.71
N ASP A 117 18.15 -22.74 -1.67
CA ASP A 117 19.12 -21.65 -1.90
C ASP A 117 19.22 -20.67 -0.69
N THR A 118 18.30 -20.82 0.27
CA THR A 118 18.21 -20.03 1.51
C THR A 118 19.25 -20.44 2.56
N LEU A 119 19.57 -21.73 2.68
CA LEU A 119 20.54 -22.23 3.67
C LEU A 119 21.99 -21.98 3.25
N SER A 120 22.28 -22.09 1.95
CA SER A 120 23.60 -21.76 1.38
C SER A 120 23.95 -20.28 1.58
N ARG A 121 22.93 -19.39 1.57
CA ARG A 121 23.08 -17.95 1.80
C ARG A 121 23.35 -17.60 3.27
N LEU A 122 22.76 -18.35 4.21
CA LEU A 122 22.95 -18.13 5.66
C LEU A 122 24.35 -18.54 6.15
N GLN A 123 25.00 -19.53 5.51
CA GLN A 123 26.38 -19.90 5.84
C GLN A 123 27.43 -18.87 5.36
N TYR A 124 27.14 -18.10 4.31
CA TYR A 124 28.03 -17.01 3.88
C TYR A 124 27.97 -15.77 4.79
N LEU A 125 26.87 -15.59 5.53
CA LEU A 125 26.69 -14.46 6.45
C LEU A 125 27.22 -14.72 7.87
N SER A 126 27.60 -15.96 8.19
CA SER A 126 28.00 -16.37 9.54
C SER A 126 29.52 -16.51 9.76
N ASN A 127 30.35 -16.11 8.78
CA ASN A 127 31.78 -15.93 9.01
C ASN A 127 32.04 -14.51 9.57
N PRO A 128 32.46 -14.37 10.84
CA PRO A 128 32.89 -13.07 11.35
C PRO A 128 34.12 -12.61 10.56
N LEU A 129 34.04 -11.40 10.01
CA LEU A 129 35.19 -10.70 9.44
C LEU A 129 36.33 -10.67 10.49
N PRO A 130 37.58 -11.00 10.11
CA PRO A 130 38.71 -10.85 11.01
C PRO A 130 38.82 -9.37 11.41
N GLU A 131 38.81 -9.11 12.72
CA GLU A 131 38.97 -7.77 13.27
C GLU A 131 40.25 -7.12 12.72
N PRO A 132 40.21 -5.86 12.26
CA PRO A 132 41.40 -5.18 11.81
C PRO A 132 42.37 -5.00 12.99
N GLU A 133 43.61 -5.46 12.83
CA GLU A 133 44.70 -5.19 13.77
C GLU A 133 44.83 -3.68 14.01
N ILE A 134 44.46 -3.25 15.21
CA ILE A 134 44.63 -1.89 15.70
C ILE A 134 46.13 -1.64 15.84
N THR A 135 46.72 -1.03 14.81
CA THR A 135 48.06 -0.48 14.89
C THR A 135 48.05 0.75 15.81
N SER A 136 48.61 0.56 16.99
CA SER A 136 49.32 1.56 17.80
C SER A 136 48.67 2.95 17.93
N ARG A 137 47.72 3.07 18.86
CA ARG A 137 47.27 4.35 19.41
C ARG A 137 48.40 4.96 20.28
N PRO A 138 48.84 6.21 20.04
CA PRO A 138 49.83 6.87 20.90
C PRO A 138 49.24 7.19 22.28
N GLN A 139 50.05 6.95 23.32
CA GLN A 139 49.75 7.23 24.74
C GLN A 139 49.27 8.68 24.97
N PRO A 140 48.24 8.90 25.80
CA PRO A 140 47.91 10.24 26.29
C PRO A 140 48.97 10.70 27.29
N ALA A 141 49.45 11.92 27.09
CA ALA A 141 50.38 12.60 27.99
C ALA A 141 49.68 13.06 29.30
N ASP A 142 50.47 13.09 30.36
CA ASP A 142 50.19 13.53 31.73
C ASP A 142 49.25 14.76 31.87
N PRO A 143 48.24 14.72 32.76
CA PRO A 143 47.43 15.87 33.10
C PRO A 143 48.01 16.63 34.31
N GLU A 144 49.17 17.26 34.16
CA GLU A 144 49.68 18.23 35.16
C GLU A 144 50.28 19.47 34.50
N LYS A 145 49.41 20.31 33.91
CA LYS A 145 49.53 21.78 33.88
C LYS A 145 48.36 22.41 33.13
N ALA A 146 47.36 22.85 33.87
CA ALA A 146 46.39 23.83 33.38
C ALA A 146 47.01 25.23 33.48
N PRO A 147 47.08 26.03 32.41
CA PRO A 147 47.33 27.47 32.51
C PRO A 147 46.02 28.22 32.79
N GLU A 148 46.10 29.20 33.68
CA GLU A 148 45.00 30.10 34.08
C GLU A 148 44.38 30.85 32.88
N PRO A 149 43.05 31.08 32.87
CA PRO A 149 42.39 31.88 31.85
C PRO A 149 42.67 33.37 32.04
N GLN A 150 43.07 34.05 30.95
CA GLN A 150 43.16 35.51 30.91
C GLN A 150 41.78 36.17 30.73
N PRO A 151 41.55 37.36 31.32
CA PRO A 151 40.29 38.08 31.22
C PRO A 151 40.13 38.75 29.86
N VAL A 152 39.03 38.44 29.17
CA VAL A 152 38.62 39.09 27.93
C VAL A 152 38.03 40.46 28.28
N SER A 153 38.57 41.51 27.66
CA SER A 153 38.11 42.90 27.81
C SER A 153 36.96 43.17 26.84
N HIS A 154 35.83 43.63 27.36
CA HIS A 154 34.72 44.19 26.58
C HIS A 154 35.09 45.55 25.99
N PRO A 155 34.71 45.89 24.75
CA PRO A 155 34.60 47.26 24.32
C PRO A 155 33.20 47.83 24.59
N ASP A 156 33.21 49.03 25.16
CA ASP A 156 32.12 49.99 25.25
C ASP A 156 31.47 50.28 23.90
N GLU A 157 30.14 50.32 23.86
CA GLU A 157 29.40 51.21 22.96
C GLU A 157 28.23 51.86 23.71
N GLN A 158 28.40 53.15 23.93
CA GLN A 158 27.40 54.09 24.44
C GLN A 158 26.53 54.57 23.26
N ALA A 159 25.21 54.50 23.40
CA ALA A 159 24.29 55.42 22.75
C ALA A 159 23.05 55.60 23.63
N GLU A 160 22.80 56.85 24.01
CA GLU A 160 21.73 57.28 24.91
C GLU A 160 20.32 57.17 24.31
N PRO A 161 19.26 57.07 25.15
CA PRO A 161 17.87 57.07 24.71
C PRO A 161 17.25 58.47 24.72
N ALA A 162 16.42 58.78 23.72
CA ALA A 162 15.55 59.94 23.72
C ALA A 162 14.16 59.57 24.27
N GLU A 163 13.70 60.41 25.19
CA GLU A 163 12.38 60.46 25.80
C GLU A 163 11.24 60.49 24.77
N ASN A 164 10.12 59.81 25.05
CA ASN A 164 8.84 60.50 25.32
C ASN A 164 7.73 59.52 25.70
N GLN A 165 7.00 59.92 26.74
CA GLN A 165 5.81 59.28 27.31
C GLN A 165 4.52 60.00 26.79
N PRO A 166 3.30 59.60 27.18
CA PRO A 166 2.17 59.35 26.28
C PRO A 166 0.99 60.33 26.44
N THR A 167 0.02 60.28 25.52
CA THR A 167 -1.43 60.54 25.72
C THR A 167 -2.18 60.08 24.45
N ASP A 168 -3.16 59.18 24.48
CA ASP A 168 -4.54 59.26 25.00
C ASP A 168 -5.58 59.67 23.92
N SER A 169 -6.63 58.86 23.84
CA SER A 169 -8.01 59.14 23.38
C SER A 169 -8.38 59.32 21.89
N ALA A 170 -9.13 58.30 21.43
CA ALA A 170 -10.53 58.36 20.97
C ALA A 170 -10.91 58.89 19.56
N ALA A 171 -11.64 58.00 18.86
CA ALA A 171 -12.83 58.19 18.00
C ALA A 171 -12.75 59.16 16.81
N THR A 172 -13.09 58.69 15.61
CA THR A 172 -14.40 58.89 14.92
C THR A 172 -14.31 58.26 13.52
N GLU A 173 -15.33 57.49 13.11
CA GLU A 173 -15.64 57.10 11.72
C GLU A 173 -16.09 58.35 10.89
N PRO A 174 -16.72 58.20 9.72
CA PRO A 174 -16.21 57.72 8.42
C PRO A 174 -16.38 58.82 7.35
N THR A 175 -15.77 58.69 6.16
CA THR A 175 -16.38 59.26 4.95
C THR A 175 -15.90 58.61 3.66
N ASP A 176 -16.89 58.13 2.91
CA ASP A 176 -16.93 57.98 1.45
C ASP A 176 -16.24 59.15 0.72
N GLN A 177 -15.44 58.83 -0.30
CA GLN A 177 -15.55 59.52 -1.58
C GLN A 177 -14.90 58.76 -2.75
N THR A 178 -15.75 58.67 -3.77
CA THR A 178 -15.62 58.14 -5.12
C THR A 178 -14.74 59.02 -6.02
N ALA A 179 -14.40 58.45 -7.18
CA ALA A 179 -13.94 59.05 -8.44
C ALA A 179 -12.42 59.01 -8.67
N GLU A 180 -11.94 58.12 -9.55
CA GLU A 180 -11.92 58.21 -11.03
C GLU A 180 -10.77 59.07 -11.57
N GLN A 181 -10.08 58.45 -12.53
CA GLN A 181 -9.42 59.03 -13.70
C GLN A 181 -7.93 59.40 -13.65
N THR A 182 -7.23 58.61 -14.49
CA THR A 182 -6.36 59.01 -15.60
C THR A 182 -4.86 59.20 -15.37
N ALA A 183 -4.15 58.30 -16.05
CA ALA A 183 -3.15 58.58 -17.09
C ALA A 183 -1.71 58.91 -16.67
N ASP A 184 -0.88 57.92 -16.99
CA ASP A 184 0.23 57.99 -17.96
C ASP A 184 1.68 57.98 -17.44
N GLU A 185 2.45 57.21 -18.21
CA GLU A 185 3.88 57.29 -18.47
C GLU A 185 4.89 57.12 -17.31
N THR A 186 5.57 55.96 -17.29
CA THR A 186 6.94 55.77 -17.83
C THR A 186 7.69 54.60 -17.17
N GLY A 187 8.41 53.82 -17.98
CA GLY A 187 9.75 53.31 -17.60
C GLY A 187 9.93 51.81 -17.34
N GLU A 188 10.10 51.06 -18.44
CA GLU A 188 11.17 50.06 -18.67
C GLU A 188 11.37 48.80 -17.76
N PRO A 189 12.08 47.77 -18.26
CA PRO A 189 11.69 46.36 -18.12
C PRO A 189 12.59 45.56 -17.16
N ALA A 190 12.12 44.41 -16.69
CA ALA A 190 12.90 43.16 -16.54
C ALA A 190 12.10 42.10 -15.75
N GLY A 191 12.08 40.87 -16.28
CA GLY A 191 11.89 39.67 -15.47
C GLY A 191 10.64 38.85 -15.78
N GLU A 192 10.54 38.30 -17.00
CA GLU A 192 9.77 37.07 -17.20
C GLU A 192 10.38 35.96 -16.35
N ARG A 193 9.70 35.59 -15.28
CA ARG A 193 9.82 34.27 -14.65
C ARG A 193 8.78 33.37 -15.34
N PRO A 194 9.16 32.20 -15.88
CA PRO A 194 8.15 31.25 -16.33
C PRO A 194 7.42 30.74 -15.08
N ALA A 195 6.10 30.89 -15.06
CA ALA A 195 5.23 30.10 -14.20
C ALA A 195 5.44 28.65 -14.62
N VAL A 196 6.01 27.86 -13.71
CA VAL A 196 6.03 26.40 -13.85
C VAL A 196 4.64 25.98 -13.37
N ASP A 197 3.71 25.84 -14.31
CA ASP A 197 2.43 25.19 -14.07
C ASP A 197 2.73 23.70 -13.79
N ASP A 198 3.00 23.39 -12.52
CA ASP A 198 2.92 22.04 -11.96
C ASP A 198 1.44 21.68 -11.77
N ALA A 199 0.68 21.72 -12.86
CA ALA A 199 -0.55 21.00 -12.98
C ALA A 199 -0.16 19.57 -13.36
N ALA A 200 -0.12 18.70 -12.35
CA ALA A 200 -0.41 17.30 -12.58
C ALA A 200 -1.81 17.25 -13.18
N GLU A 201 -1.91 17.34 -14.51
CA GLU A 201 -3.07 16.90 -15.26
C GLU A 201 -3.18 15.40 -15.02
N ASP A 202 -3.84 15.05 -13.91
CA ASP A 202 -4.54 13.79 -13.76
C ASP A 202 -5.62 13.78 -14.84
N ASP A 203 -5.23 13.21 -15.97
CA ASP A 203 -6.07 12.98 -17.13
C ASP A 203 -7.16 11.98 -16.72
N ALA A 204 -8.27 12.52 -16.25
CA ALA A 204 -9.50 11.82 -15.88
C ALA A 204 -10.26 11.31 -17.13
N ALA A 205 -9.54 10.65 -18.04
CA ALA A 205 -10.09 10.14 -19.28
C ALA A 205 -9.40 8.84 -19.69
N GLU A 206 -9.65 7.73 -18.97
CA GLU A 206 -9.74 6.39 -19.57
C GLU A 206 -10.85 5.61 -18.86
N ASP A 207 -11.96 5.30 -19.54
CA ASP A 207 -12.16 4.28 -20.59
C ASP A 207 -12.52 2.93 -19.94
N GLU A 208 -13.78 2.56 -20.14
CA GLU A 208 -14.40 1.32 -19.69
C GLU A 208 -13.74 0.14 -20.41
N VAL A 209 -12.75 -0.49 -19.77
CA VAL A 209 -12.36 -1.85 -20.12
C VAL A 209 -13.25 -2.83 -19.39
N GLU A 210 -14.32 -3.25 -20.10
CA GLU A 210 -15.13 -4.40 -19.72
C GLU A 210 -14.24 -5.64 -19.49
N ALA A 211 -14.42 -6.26 -18.32
CA ALA A 211 -13.86 -7.56 -18.00
C ALA A 211 -14.51 -8.65 -18.87
N ALA A 212 -13.82 -9.07 -19.92
CA ALA A 212 -14.23 -10.21 -20.73
C ALA A 212 -13.93 -11.55 -20.01
N THR A 213 -15.02 -12.14 -19.50
CA THR A 213 -15.36 -13.57 -19.39
C THR A 213 -14.28 -14.65 -19.59
N GLU A 214 -14.09 -15.41 -18.51
CA GLU A 214 -13.99 -16.88 -18.40
C GLU A 214 -13.50 -17.72 -19.60
N SER A 215 -12.45 -18.50 -19.37
CA SER A 215 -12.19 -19.73 -20.12
C SER A 215 -12.17 -20.92 -19.17
N ASP A 216 -13.20 -21.73 -19.36
CA ASP A 216 -13.45 -23.05 -18.82
C ASP A 216 -12.29 -24.01 -19.14
N SER A 217 -11.75 -24.67 -18.12
CA SER A 217 -10.92 -25.86 -18.30
C SER A 217 -11.16 -26.81 -17.14
N THR A 218 -12.11 -27.69 -17.40
CA THR A 218 -12.38 -28.92 -16.68
C THR A 218 -11.19 -29.87 -16.80
N GLN A 219 -10.59 -30.24 -15.66
CA GLN A 219 -9.86 -31.51 -15.58
C GLN A 219 -10.13 -32.22 -14.26
N ALA A 220 -10.83 -33.34 -14.39
CA ALA A 220 -11.14 -34.30 -13.35
C ALA A 220 -9.90 -35.07 -12.91
N GLY A 221 -9.76 -35.32 -11.60
CA GLY A 221 -8.66 -36.12 -11.07
C GLY A 221 -8.83 -36.55 -9.61
N ALA A 222 -9.58 -37.64 -9.43
CA ALA A 222 -9.44 -38.70 -8.42
C ALA A 222 -9.18 -38.37 -6.92
N ALA A 223 -10.15 -38.81 -6.11
CA ALA A 223 -10.10 -38.97 -4.67
C ALA A 223 -9.03 -39.96 -4.18
N ALA A 224 -8.41 -39.64 -3.05
CA ALA A 224 -7.79 -40.61 -2.15
C ALA A 224 -8.05 -40.22 -0.69
N THR A 225 -9.12 -40.80 -0.15
CA THR A 225 -9.36 -40.97 1.29
C THR A 225 -8.23 -41.74 1.94
N THR A 226 -7.62 -41.20 2.99
CA THR A 226 -6.98 -42.01 4.03
C THR A 226 -7.38 -41.50 5.41
N SER A 227 -8.09 -42.38 6.12
CA SER A 227 -8.31 -42.32 7.56
C SER A 227 -6.98 -42.48 8.30
N SER A 228 -6.78 -41.76 9.41
CA SER A 228 -5.85 -42.17 10.46
C SER A 228 -6.40 -41.81 11.84
N GLU A 229 -6.89 -42.88 12.45
CA GLU A 229 -6.84 -43.31 13.84
C GLU A 229 -6.67 -42.29 14.97
N LEU A 230 -7.67 -42.36 15.84
CA LEU A 230 -7.75 -41.91 17.22
C LEU A 230 -6.63 -42.56 18.07
N GLY A 231 -5.85 -41.72 18.75
CA GLY A 231 -4.94 -42.11 19.82
C GLY A 231 -5.40 -41.52 21.15
N ASP A 232 -6.29 -42.23 21.85
CA ASP A 232 -6.56 -42.06 23.27
C ASP A 232 -5.29 -42.37 24.08
N THR A 233 -4.80 -41.42 24.86
CA THR A 233 -4.04 -41.74 26.08
C THR A 233 -4.46 -40.81 27.21
N ALA A 234 -5.28 -41.37 28.10
CA ALA A 234 -5.45 -40.90 29.47
C ALA A 234 -4.11 -41.01 30.22
N SER A 235 -3.78 -40.01 31.03
CA SER A 235 -2.88 -40.19 32.16
C SER A 235 -3.38 -39.41 33.36
N ASP A 236 -3.64 -40.21 34.37
CA ASP A 236 -4.12 -39.92 35.70
C ASP A 236 -3.14 -39.07 36.53
N ALA A 237 -3.76 -38.26 37.38
CA ALA A 237 -3.43 -37.98 38.78
C ALA A 237 -1.94 -37.92 39.21
N ASN A 238 -1.52 -36.73 39.61
CA ASN A 238 -0.64 -36.61 40.77
C ASN A 238 -1.02 -35.40 41.63
N GLN A 239 -1.81 -35.65 42.67
CA GLN A 239 -2.01 -34.74 43.80
C GLN A 239 -0.76 -34.82 44.70
N GLY A 240 0.02 -33.74 44.71
CA GLY A 240 1.13 -33.52 45.63
C GLY A 240 0.91 -32.25 46.42
N ASP A 241 0.31 -32.41 47.59
CA ASP A 241 0.13 -31.41 48.64
C ASP A 241 1.51 -31.04 49.22
N HIS A 242 1.96 -29.79 49.06
CA HIS A 242 3.10 -29.27 49.81
C HIS A 242 2.88 -27.79 50.15
N LEU A 243 2.38 -27.56 51.36
CA LEU A 243 2.42 -26.28 52.06
C LEU A 243 3.89 -25.89 52.30
N GLY A 244 4.30 -24.80 51.67
CA GLY A 244 5.57 -24.12 51.88
C GLY A 244 5.33 -22.64 51.69
N GLU A 245 5.03 -21.96 52.79
CA GLU A 245 4.90 -20.52 52.91
C GLU A 245 6.29 -19.90 52.65
N VAL A 246 6.53 -19.49 51.40
CA VAL A 246 7.72 -18.75 50.99
C VAL A 246 7.35 -17.27 51.01
N GLU A 247 8.01 -16.56 51.91
CA GLU A 247 8.03 -15.10 52.05
C GLU A 247 8.13 -14.44 50.67
N SER A 248 7.12 -13.66 50.30
CA SER A 248 7.04 -12.93 49.04
C SER A 248 8.10 -11.83 49.03
N THR A 249 9.27 -12.12 48.46
CA THR A 249 10.17 -11.09 47.98
C THR A 249 9.46 -10.32 46.86
N ASP A 250 9.09 -9.08 47.14
CA ASP A 250 8.75 -8.04 46.16
C ASP A 250 9.95 -7.87 45.20
N GLU A 251 10.06 -8.76 44.22
CA GLU A 251 10.87 -8.47 43.04
C GLU A 251 10.15 -7.35 42.28
N PRO A 252 10.83 -6.24 41.96
CA PRO A 252 10.23 -5.18 41.18
C PRO A 252 9.76 -5.80 39.88
N GLU A 253 8.44 -5.75 39.67
CA GLU A 253 7.76 -6.09 38.43
C GLU A 253 8.55 -5.40 37.31
N LEU A 254 9.39 -6.17 36.62
CA LEU A 254 10.13 -5.73 35.46
C LEU A 254 9.05 -5.33 34.48
N ALA A 255 8.78 -4.02 34.40
CA ALA A 255 7.90 -3.46 33.41
C ALA A 255 8.42 -4.00 32.08
N HIS A 256 7.71 -4.99 31.54
CA HIS A 256 7.99 -5.54 30.23
C HIS A 256 7.86 -4.34 29.30
N GLU A 257 9.00 -3.78 28.89
CA GLU A 257 9.05 -2.81 27.82
C GLU A 257 8.36 -3.50 26.65
N ALA A 258 7.10 -3.10 26.39
CA ALA A 258 6.34 -3.60 25.27
C ALA A 258 7.24 -3.40 24.06
N THR A 259 7.62 -4.52 23.41
CA THR A 259 8.42 -4.41 22.21
C THR A 259 7.58 -3.70 21.17
N PHE A 260 8.20 -2.88 20.34
CA PHE A 260 7.51 -2.15 19.27
C PHE A 260 6.66 -3.07 18.37
N GLU A 261 7.10 -4.32 18.17
CA GLU A 261 6.32 -5.36 17.47
C GLU A 261 5.03 -5.76 18.20
N SER A 262 5.04 -5.82 19.53
CA SER A 262 3.83 -6.09 20.32
C SER A 262 2.82 -4.94 20.23
N GLU A 263 3.28 -3.68 20.23
CA GLU A 263 2.40 -2.53 20.05
C GLU A 263 1.75 -2.51 18.66
N LEU A 264 2.49 -2.90 17.61
CA LEU A 264 1.93 -3.03 16.27
C LEU A 264 0.88 -4.15 16.21
N ALA A 265 1.16 -5.30 16.82
CA ALA A 265 0.20 -6.41 16.87
C ALA A 265 -1.10 -6.01 17.59
N ASP A 266 -0.99 -5.32 18.72
CA ASP A 266 -2.15 -4.81 19.47
C ASP A 266 -2.97 -3.82 18.63
N ARG A 267 -2.31 -2.91 17.90
CA ARG A 267 -2.99 -1.99 16.97
C ARG A 267 -3.71 -2.73 15.86
N ILE A 268 -3.08 -3.73 15.25
CA ILE A 268 -3.72 -4.54 14.20
C ILE A 268 -4.98 -5.22 14.76
N ALA A 269 -4.90 -5.78 15.97
CA ALA A 269 -6.06 -6.39 16.63
C ALA A 269 -7.18 -5.37 16.90
N GLU A 270 -6.85 -4.19 17.43
CA GLU A 270 -7.80 -3.10 17.69
C GLU A 270 -8.47 -2.58 16.40
N HIS A 271 -7.71 -2.54 15.31
CA HIS A 271 -8.21 -2.09 14.02
C HIS A 271 -9.04 -3.16 13.30
N ASP A 272 -8.65 -4.43 13.37
CA ASP A 272 -9.39 -5.54 12.75
C ASP A 272 -10.76 -5.76 13.39
N GLU A 273 -10.87 -5.60 14.72
CA GLU A 273 -12.16 -5.69 15.41
C GLU A 273 -13.16 -4.66 14.87
N ARG A 274 -12.67 -3.48 14.50
CA ARG A 274 -13.45 -2.37 13.96
C ARG A 274 -13.45 -2.33 12.43
N TRP A 275 -12.75 -3.22 11.74
CA TRP A 275 -12.60 -3.17 10.30
C TRP A 275 -13.91 -3.50 9.59
N ASP A 276 -14.35 -2.57 8.75
CA ASP A 276 -15.53 -2.68 7.89
C ASP A 276 -15.16 -2.22 6.47
N THR A 277 -15.29 -3.12 5.51
CA THR A 277 -14.98 -2.83 4.10
C THR A 277 -15.93 -1.78 3.52
N ALA A 278 -17.19 -1.73 3.99
CA ALA A 278 -18.16 -0.76 3.52
C ALA A 278 -17.78 0.67 3.93
N GLU A 279 -17.28 0.86 5.14
CA GLU A 279 -16.76 2.16 5.60
C GLU A 279 -15.51 2.61 4.82
N ALA A 280 -14.77 1.68 4.22
CA ALA A 280 -13.62 1.97 3.37
C ALA A 280 -14.01 2.23 1.89
N GLY A 281 -15.30 2.08 1.54
CA GLY A 281 -15.75 2.09 0.15
C GLY A 281 -15.22 0.91 -0.67
N LEU A 282 -14.81 -0.18 -0.01
CA LEU A 282 -14.23 -1.36 -0.64
C LEU A 282 -15.27 -2.48 -0.83
N PRO A 283 -15.05 -3.40 -1.79
CA PRO A 283 -15.88 -4.58 -1.94
C PRO A 283 -15.97 -5.40 -0.65
N PRO A 284 -17.09 -6.12 -0.42
CA PRO A 284 -17.21 -7.00 0.72
C PRO A 284 -16.10 -8.05 0.71
N GLY A 285 -15.59 -8.38 1.89
CA GLY A 285 -14.55 -9.38 2.05
C GLY A 285 -14.92 -10.72 1.38
N ARG A 286 -13.93 -11.37 0.77
CA ARG A 286 -14.13 -12.68 0.14
C ARG A 286 -14.49 -13.74 1.18
N LEU A 287 -15.52 -14.51 0.87
CA LEU A 287 -15.89 -15.72 1.60
C LEU A 287 -15.21 -16.94 0.95
N PRO A 288 -14.93 -18.00 1.74
CA PRO A 288 -14.32 -19.21 1.23
C PRO A 288 -15.28 -19.92 0.26
N GLU A 289 -14.73 -20.74 -0.64
CA GLU A 289 -15.53 -21.46 -1.64
C GLU A 289 -16.68 -22.27 -1.00
N SER A 290 -16.43 -22.84 0.18
CA SER A 290 -17.42 -23.59 0.96
C SER A 290 -18.64 -22.76 1.39
N ALA A 291 -18.46 -21.46 1.59
CA ALA A 291 -19.50 -20.52 2.02
C ALA A 291 -20.21 -19.81 0.87
N LYS A 292 -19.75 -19.95 -0.39
CA LYS A 292 -20.40 -19.33 -1.56
C LYS A 292 -21.82 -19.81 -1.84
N SER A 293 -22.20 -20.97 -1.28
CA SER A 293 -23.56 -21.49 -1.37
C SER A 293 -24.57 -20.78 -0.46
N LEU A 294 -24.09 -19.96 0.49
CA LEU A 294 -24.94 -19.17 1.36
C LEU A 294 -25.54 -18.00 0.57
N SER A 295 -26.84 -17.73 0.80
CA SER A 295 -27.47 -16.53 0.24
C SER A 295 -26.91 -15.26 0.92
N PRO A 296 -26.97 -14.09 0.28
CA PRO A 296 -26.57 -12.82 0.90
C PRO A 296 -27.25 -12.58 2.25
N HIS A 297 -28.56 -12.85 2.34
CA HIS A 297 -29.28 -12.76 3.62
C HIS A 297 -28.76 -13.76 4.66
N ALA A 298 -28.40 -14.99 4.26
CA ALA A 298 -27.85 -15.97 5.21
C ALA A 298 -26.48 -15.52 5.75
N ILE A 299 -25.66 -14.86 4.92
CA ILE A 299 -24.37 -14.27 5.31
C ILE A 299 -24.60 -13.10 6.28
N GLU A 300 -25.54 -12.21 5.98
CA GLU A 300 -25.90 -11.07 6.84
C GLU A 300 -26.47 -11.53 8.19
N SER A 301 -27.16 -12.67 8.24
CA SER A 301 -27.72 -13.21 9.49
C SER A 301 -26.74 -14.08 10.28
N LEU A 302 -25.49 -14.25 9.85
CA LEU A 302 -24.47 -14.94 10.63
C LEU A 302 -24.14 -14.16 11.91
N ASN A 303 -23.73 -14.90 12.94
CA ASN A 303 -23.06 -14.28 14.08
C ASN A 303 -21.79 -13.54 13.59
N PRO A 304 -21.50 -12.31 14.05
CA PRO A 304 -20.35 -11.53 13.61
C PRO A 304 -19.00 -12.27 13.74
N GLU A 305 -18.82 -13.06 14.78
CA GLU A 305 -17.60 -13.86 15.00
C GLU A 305 -17.47 -14.97 13.95
N VAL A 306 -18.58 -15.67 13.65
CA VAL A 306 -18.62 -16.70 12.60
C VAL A 306 -18.35 -16.08 11.23
N ARG A 307 -18.95 -14.94 10.93
CA ARG A 307 -18.70 -14.20 9.69
C ARG A 307 -17.22 -13.82 9.57
N ARG A 308 -16.62 -13.31 10.64
CA ARG A 308 -15.19 -12.93 10.68
C ARG A 308 -14.27 -14.13 10.42
N ILE A 309 -14.56 -15.28 11.03
CA ILE A 309 -13.81 -16.53 10.77
C ILE A 309 -13.89 -16.93 9.30
N LEU A 310 -15.07 -16.84 8.67
CA LEU A 310 -15.22 -17.12 7.25
C LEU A 310 -14.45 -16.10 6.40
N GLU A 311 -14.51 -14.81 6.71
CA GLU A 311 -13.73 -13.78 5.99
C GLU A 311 -12.21 -14.04 6.09
N TYR A 312 -11.70 -14.49 7.24
CA TYR A 312 -10.29 -14.90 7.36
C TYR A 312 -9.93 -16.08 6.45
N GLN A 313 -10.77 -17.13 6.44
CA GLN A 313 -10.55 -18.28 5.57
C GLN A 313 -10.58 -17.89 4.10
N GLY A 314 -11.55 -17.07 3.69
CA GLY A 314 -11.66 -16.58 2.32
C GLY A 314 -10.50 -15.68 1.91
N ALA A 315 -9.93 -14.90 2.83
CA ALA A 315 -8.74 -14.09 2.59
C ALA A 315 -7.47 -14.94 2.38
N ALA A 316 -7.27 -15.97 3.22
CA ALA A 316 -6.16 -16.91 3.06
C ALA A 316 -6.27 -17.67 1.72
N GLU A 317 -7.45 -18.17 1.37
CA GLU A 317 -7.72 -18.79 0.07
C GLU A 317 -7.45 -17.83 -1.10
N TYR A 318 -7.87 -16.56 -0.97
CA TYR A 318 -7.62 -15.52 -1.98
C TYR A 318 -6.13 -15.30 -2.23
N ILE A 319 -5.36 -15.08 -1.17
CA ILE A 319 -3.93 -14.78 -1.29
C ILE A 319 -3.19 -15.97 -1.89
N ALA A 320 -3.49 -17.19 -1.43
CA ALA A 320 -2.91 -18.41 -1.98
C ALA A 320 -3.23 -18.59 -3.47
N GLU A 321 -4.46 -18.28 -3.90
CA GLU A 321 -4.88 -18.37 -5.30
C GLU A 321 -4.22 -17.28 -6.17
N LYS A 322 -4.15 -16.04 -5.68
CA LYS A 322 -3.78 -14.87 -6.49
C LYS A 322 -2.30 -14.54 -6.49
N SER A 323 -1.54 -14.88 -5.44
CA SER A 323 -0.12 -14.53 -5.31
C SER A 323 0.76 -14.91 -6.52
N PRO A 324 0.54 -16.03 -7.26
CA PRO A 324 1.35 -16.35 -8.44
C PRO A 324 1.23 -15.32 -9.57
N THR A 325 0.09 -14.62 -9.64
CA THR A 325 -0.20 -13.60 -10.67
C THR A 325 -0.17 -12.18 -10.12
N ARG A 326 -0.18 -12.04 -8.79
CA ARG A 326 -0.20 -10.77 -8.04
C ARG A 326 0.91 -10.82 -6.98
N PRO A 327 2.18 -10.63 -7.35
CA PRO A 327 3.32 -10.85 -6.45
C PRO A 327 3.35 -9.88 -5.26
N TRP A 328 2.61 -8.79 -5.30
CA TRP A 328 2.43 -7.90 -4.14
C TRP A 328 1.63 -8.52 -2.99
N LEU A 329 0.99 -9.69 -3.21
CA LEU A 329 0.36 -10.47 -2.16
C LEU A 329 1.32 -11.48 -1.49
N GLU A 330 2.51 -11.69 -2.04
CA GLU A 330 3.50 -12.62 -1.46
C GLU A 330 3.90 -12.23 -0.03
N PRO A 331 4.21 -10.95 0.29
CA PRO A 331 4.62 -10.57 1.64
C PRO A 331 3.53 -10.73 2.72
N VAL A 332 2.27 -10.97 2.31
CA VAL A 332 1.14 -11.14 3.23
C VAL A 332 0.68 -12.58 3.39
N ALA A 333 1.26 -13.51 2.62
CA ALA A 333 0.88 -14.93 2.68
C ALA A 333 1.06 -15.54 4.08
N ASP A 334 2.09 -15.12 4.80
CA ASP A 334 2.39 -15.60 6.16
C ASP A 334 2.00 -14.60 7.27
N ALA A 335 1.30 -13.51 6.91
CA ALA A 335 0.85 -12.51 7.86
C ALA A 335 -0.35 -12.99 8.71
N SER A 336 -0.71 -12.24 9.75
CA SER A 336 -1.87 -12.59 10.58
C SER A 336 -3.18 -12.57 9.77
N PRO A 337 -4.21 -13.35 10.16
CA PRO A 337 -5.50 -13.38 9.45
C PRO A 337 -6.15 -12.01 9.26
N ALA A 338 -5.98 -11.11 10.24
CA ALA A 338 -6.41 -9.72 10.17
C ALA A 338 -5.73 -8.96 9.01
N VAL A 339 -4.40 -9.08 8.89
CA VAL A 339 -3.63 -8.45 7.80
C VAL A 339 -4.05 -9.03 6.45
N GLN A 340 -4.20 -10.35 6.35
CA GLN A 340 -4.66 -11.01 5.13
C GLN A 340 -6.05 -10.52 4.70
N ARG A 341 -6.98 -10.38 5.65
CA ARG A 341 -8.34 -9.87 5.41
C ARG A 341 -8.33 -8.43 4.88
N ILE A 342 -7.54 -7.55 5.50
CA ILE A 342 -7.40 -6.16 5.05
C ILE A 342 -6.78 -6.10 3.65
N PHE A 343 -5.67 -6.79 3.40
CA PHE A 343 -5.01 -6.81 2.09
C PHE A 343 -5.91 -7.38 1.00
N THR A 344 -6.66 -8.44 1.30
CA THR A 344 -7.63 -9.02 0.36
C THR A 344 -8.68 -7.98 -0.04
N ALA A 345 -9.24 -7.25 0.93
CA ALA A 345 -10.22 -6.20 0.65
C ALA A 345 -9.64 -5.07 -0.21
N ILE A 346 -8.40 -4.63 0.07
CA ILE A 346 -7.71 -3.60 -0.72
C ILE A 346 -7.44 -4.10 -2.14
N ASP A 347 -6.99 -5.35 -2.31
CA ASP A 347 -6.68 -5.94 -3.63
C ASP A 347 -7.90 -6.25 -4.49
N GLN A 348 -9.07 -6.41 -3.87
CA GLN A 348 -10.36 -6.52 -4.55
C GLN A 348 -10.91 -5.15 -4.96
N GLY A 349 -10.55 -4.08 -4.24
CA GLY A 349 -10.84 -2.70 -4.63
C GLY A 349 -10.16 -2.32 -5.93
N SER A 350 -10.56 -1.20 -6.52
CA SER A 350 -9.92 -0.73 -7.75
C SER A 350 -8.64 0.06 -7.48
N GLY A 351 -8.40 0.49 -6.23
CA GLY A 351 -7.18 1.18 -5.78
C GLY A 351 -5.89 0.39 -5.96
N HIS A 352 -4.75 1.06 -5.77
CA HIS A 352 -3.42 0.51 -6.00
C HIS A 352 -2.44 0.76 -4.83
N ALA A 353 -2.97 1.08 -3.64
CA ALA A 353 -2.20 1.47 -2.47
C ALA A 353 -1.09 0.46 -2.13
N HIS A 354 -1.44 -0.80 -1.92
CA HIS A 354 -0.51 -1.86 -1.53
C HIS A 354 0.42 -2.30 -2.66
N ILE A 355 -0.03 -2.21 -3.91
CA ILE A 355 0.73 -2.63 -5.10
C ILE A 355 2.02 -1.80 -5.23
N ARG A 356 1.92 -0.48 -5.00
CA ARG A 356 3.02 0.48 -5.22
C ARG A 356 3.58 1.11 -3.95
N HIS A 357 2.88 1.01 -2.82
CA HIS A 357 3.29 1.67 -1.57
C HIS A 357 3.27 0.74 -0.36
N GLY A 358 3.03 -0.55 -0.60
CA GLY A 358 3.06 -1.59 0.41
C GLY A 358 4.40 -2.35 0.50
N PRO A 359 4.37 -3.56 1.08
CA PRO A 359 5.57 -4.33 1.44
C PRO A 359 6.27 -5.02 0.27
N MET A 360 5.70 -4.99 -0.94
CA MET A 360 6.25 -5.70 -2.09
C MET A 360 7.62 -5.16 -2.50
N GLY A 361 8.53 -6.07 -2.85
CA GLY A 361 9.82 -5.76 -3.47
C GLY A 361 10.93 -5.37 -2.48
N ASP A 362 12.15 -5.24 -2.99
CA ASP A 362 13.30 -4.81 -2.20
C ASP A 362 13.60 -3.31 -2.39
N ASP A 363 14.59 -2.84 -1.64
CA ASP A 363 15.08 -1.47 -1.67
C ASP A 363 15.65 -1.09 -3.06
N GLN A 364 16.23 -2.06 -3.78
CA GLN A 364 16.75 -1.84 -5.13
C GLN A 364 15.63 -1.60 -6.14
N LEU A 365 14.53 -2.38 -6.06
CA LEU A 365 13.36 -2.20 -6.92
C LEU A 365 12.75 -0.79 -6.77
N TYR A 366 12.71 -0.25 -5.56
CA TYR A 366 12.22 1.12 -5.33
C TYR A 366 13.20 2.19 -5.79
N ALA A 367 14.51 1.96 -5.67
CA ALA A 367 15.51 2.83 -6.28
C ALA A 367 15.35 2.87 -7.82
N ASP A 368 15.18 1.70 -8.45
CA ASP A 368 14.97 1.57 -9.89
C ASP A 368 13.61 2.11 -10.35
N ARG A 369 12.58 2.07 -9.50
CA ARG A 369 11.29 2.73 -9.78
C ARG A 369 11.46 4.24 -9.98
N VAL A 370 12.30 4.87 -9.16
CA VAL A 370 12.57 6.32 -9.27
C VAL A 370 13.56 6.61 -10.38
N ALA A 371 14.70 5.94 -10.39
CA ALA A 371 15.77 6.22 -11.36
C ALA A 371 15.38 5.80 -12.79
N ARG A 372 14.75 4.64 -12.94
CA ARG A 372 14.56 3.96 -14.24
C ARG A 372 13.10 3.74 -14.63
N LEU A 373 12.15 4.26 -13.86
CA LEU A 373 10.71 4.09 -14.09
C LEU A 373 10.27 2.61 -14.11
N GLN A 374 10.94 1.74 -13.37
CA GLN A 374 10.55 0.34 -13.23
C GLN A 374 9.34 0.20 -12.29
N ASP A 375 8.17 -0.15 -12.80
CA ASP A 375 6.97 -0.34 -11.98
C ASP A 375 7.04 -1.65 -11.18
N PRO A 376 6.94 -1.63 -9.83
CA PRO A 376 6.86 -2.85 -9.03
C PRO A 376 5.67 -3.75 -9.41
N ALA A 377 4.59 -3.17 -9.95
CA ALA A 377 3.42 -3.92 -10.40
C ALA A 377 3.69 -4.76 -11.67
N GLN A 378 4.77 -4.49 -12.42
CA GLN A 378 5.08 -5.19 -13.67
C GLN A 378 5.84 -6.49 -13.39
N THR A 379 5.15 -7.62 -13.57
CA THR A 379 5.68 -8.96 -13.27
C THR A 379 6.67 -9.47 -14.32
N ASP A 380 6.53 -9.01 -15.57
CA ASP A 380 7.47 -9.31 -16.65
C ASP A 380 8.72 -8.43 -16.53
N ILE A 381 9.86 -9.04 -16.23
CA ILE A 381 11.14 -8.34 -16.02
C ILE A 381 11.52 -7.48 -17.23
N VAL A 382 11.31 -7.98 -18.46
CA VAL A 382 11.68 -7.25 -19.69
C VAL A 382 10.79 -6.02 -19.86
N LYS A 383 9.48 -6.16 -19.61
CA LYS A 383 8.54 -5.02 -19.65
C LYS A 383 8.83 -4.02 -18.55
N ARG A 384 9.19 -4.49 -17.36
CA ARG A 384 9.53 -3.65 -16.20
C ARG A 384 10.79 -2.84 -16.48
N GLU A 385 11.85 -3.46 -16.98
CA GLU A 385 13.08 -2.78 -17.38
C GLU A 385 12.85 -1.78 -18.52
N ALA A 386 11.87 -2.03 -19.39
CA ALA A 386 11.43 -1.10 -20.42
C ALA A 386 10.52 0.03 -19.88
N GLY A 387 10.26 0.08 -18.58
CA GLY A 387 9.41 1.08 -17.93
C GLY A 387 7.95 1.01 -18.37
N ILE A 388 7.45 -0.18 -18.70
CA ILE A 388 6.03 -0.41 -19.01
C ILE A 388 5.25 -0.50 -17.70
N ASP A 389 4.12 0.21 -17.62
CA ASP A 389 3.28 0.22 -16.43
C ASP A 389 2.66 -1.17 -16.19
N GLY A 390 2.71 -1.63 -14.94
CA GLY A 390 2.21 -2.95 -14.55
C GLY A 390 0.69 -3.00 -14.44
N LEU A 391 0.03 -1.85 -14.23
CA LEU A 391 -1.42 -1.73 -14.15
C LEU A 391 -2.03 -1.39 -15.51
N ASN A 392 -1.30 -0.68 -16.37
CA ASN A 392 -1.70 -0.40 -17.75
C ASN A 392 -0.59 -0.77 -18.74
N PRO A 393 -0.59 -1.99 -19.31
CA PRO A 393 0.49 -2.48 -20.17
C PRO A 393 0.64 -1.72 -21.50
N THR A 394 -0.31 -0.84 -21.84
CA THR A 394 -0.24 0.02 -23.03
C THR A 394 0.53 1.31 -22.77
N LYS A 395 0.77 1.65 -21.50
CA LYS A 395 1.40 2.91 -21.08
C LYS A 395 2.80 2.69 -20.51
N LYS A 396 3.61 3.75 -20.60
CA LYS A 396 4.86 3.85 -19.83
C LYS A 396 4.52 4.21 -18.39
N HIS A 397 5.20 3.56 -17.46
CA HIS A 397 5.10 3.87 -16.05
C HIS A 397 5.55 5.32 -15.81
N ARG A 398 4.78 6.03 -14.99
CA ARG A 398 5.14 7.35 -14.50
C ARG A 398 5.44 7.24 -13.02
N CYS A 399 6.63 7.68 -12.64
CA CYS A 399 7.02 7.84 -11.25
C CYS A 399 7.37 9.31 -11.02
N SER A 400 7.02 9.83 -9.85
CA SER A 400 7.45 11.17 -9.45
C SER A 400 8.98 11.20 -9.25
N TRP A 401 9.51 12.31 -8.74
CA TRP A 401 10.90 12.36 -8.31
C TRP A 401 11.12 11.60 -7.00
N GLU A 402 10.07 11.17 -6.29
CA GLU A 402 10.13 10.26 -5.14
C GLU A 402 9.27 9.01 -5.34
N ALA A 403 9.68 7.91 -4.71
CA ALA A 403 8.85 6.73 -4.48
C ALA A 403 9.01 6.25 -3.04
N THR A 404 7.89 6.08 -2.36
CA THR A 404 7.82 5.79 -0.94
C THR A 404 6.85 4.65 -0.64
N ARG A 405 7.08 3.95 0.47
CA ARG A 405 6.27 2.82 0.92
C ARG A 405 6.26 2.66 2.44
N ILE A 406 5.25 1.96 2.94
CA ILE A 406 5.31 1.27 4.24
C ILE A 406 5.71 -0.17 3.93
N HIS A 407 6.94 -0.55 4.28
CA HIS A 407 7.57 -1.79 3.81
C HIS A 407 7.21 -3.01 4.67
N ASP A 408 6.54 -2.81 5.80
CA ASP A 408 6.01 -3.88 6.64
C ASP A 408 4.50 -4.08 6.37
N ALA A 409 4.09 -5.34 6.18
CA ALA A 409 2.71 -5.69 5.87
C ALA A 409 1.73 -5.36 6.99
N GLY A 410 2.11 -5.65 8.25
CA GLY A 410 1.30 -5.36 9.42
C GLY A 410 1.12 -3.87 9.62
N ALA A 411 2.20 -3.10 9.50
CA ALA A 411 2.18 -1.65 9.57
C ALA A 411 1.33 -1.06 8.43
N PHE A 412 1.47 -1.53 7.19
CA PHE A 412 0.63 -1.04 6.10
C PHE A 412 -0.87 -1.28 6.38
N ALA A 413 -1.23 -2.50 6.81
CA ALA A 413 -2.61 -2.84 7.15
C ALA A 413 -3.15 -1.99 8.32
N ALA A 414 -2.34 -1.80 9.38
CA ALA A 414 -2.69 -0.95 10.51
C ALA A 414 -2.91 0.51 10.08
N ALA A 415 -1.99 1.07 9.28
CA ALA A 415 -2.11 2.44 8.77
C ALA A 415 -3.37 2.63 7.92
N PHE A 416 -3.65 1.67 7.03
CA PHE A 416 -4.84 1.73 6.16
C PHE A 416 -6.13 1.64 6.98
N ALA A 417 -6.21 0.69 7.92
CA ALA A 417 -7.37 0.53 8.77
C ALA A 417 -7.58 1.72 9.72
N ALA A 418 -6.51 2.30 10.25
CA ALA A 418 -6.57 3.54 11.02
C ALA A 418 -7.04 4.73 10.17
N ALA A 419 -6.52 4.87 8.94
CA ALA A 419 -6.86 5.94 8.03
C ALA A 419 -8.36 5.95 7.67
N VAL A 420 -8.94 4.78 7.41
CA VAL A 420 -10.38 4.65 7.12
C VAL A 420 -11.23 5.24 8.25
N LYS A 421 -10.79 5.18 9.51
CA LYS A 421 -11.56 5.68 10.65
C LYS A 421 -11.44 7.19 10.90
N LEU A 422 -10.60 7.89 10.13
CA LEU A 422 -10.43 9.33 10.30
C LEU A 422 -11.67 10.10 9.83
N PRO A 423 -12.16 11.09 10.58
CA PRO A 423 -13.34 11.88 10.19
C PRO A 423 -13.21 12.51 8.81
N GLU A 424 -12.02 13.00 8.45
CA GLU A 424 -11.73 13.64 7.16
C GLU A 424 -11.79 12.62 6.01
N VAL A 425 -11.32 11.39 6.25
CA VAL A 425 -11.38 10.30 5.27
C VAL A 425 -12.82 9.82 5.10
N GLN A 426 -13.57 9.65 6.18
CA GLN A 426 -14.99 9.31 6.13
C GLN A 426 -15.82 10.39 5.40
N ALA A 427 -15.52 11.67 5.64
CA ALA A 427 -16.15 12.77 4.91
C ALA A 427 -15.85 12.73 3.40
N ALA A 428 -14.61 12.44 3.02
CA ALA A 428 -14.22 12.28 1.63
C ALA A 428 -14.94 11.08 0.97
N LEU A 429 -14.99 9.92 1.63
CA LEU A 429 -15.68 8.73 1.13
C LEU A 429 -17.20 8.93 1.02
N ALA A 430 -17.80 9.69 1.93
CA ALA A 430 -19.22 10.03 1.91
C ALA A 430 -19.60 11.14 0.90
N THR A 431 -18.62 11.73 0.21
CA THR A 431 -18.89 12.76 -0.81
C THR A 431 -19.71 12.15 -1.95
N PRO A 432 -20.90 12.70 -2.28
CA PRO A 432 -21.68 12.20 -3.42
C PRO A 432 -20.91 12.41 -4.73
N LEU A 433 -21.05 11.48 -5.67
CA LEU A 433 -20.52 11.67 -7.02
C LEU A 433 -21.19 12.89 -7.67
N GLY A 434 -20.38 13.92 -7.91
CA GLY A 434 -20.81 15.14 -8.58
C GLY A 434 -21.02 14.95 -10.09
N PRO A 435 -21.59 15.96 -10.78
CA PRO A 435 -21.62 15.97 -12.24
C PRO A 435 -20.21 16.09 -12.86
N THR A 436 -19.25 16.66 -12.11
CA THR A 436 -17.83 16.56 -12.40
C THR A 436 -17.26 15.40 -11.58
N ILE A 437 -16.48 14.52 -12.23
CA ILE A 437 -15.88 13.33 -11.61
C ILE A 437 -14.59 13.74 -10.89
N ASP A 438 -14.60 14.90 -10.22
CA ASP A 438 -13.42 15.37 -9.50
C ASP A 438 -13.33 14.58 -8.18
N PRO A 439 -12.18 13.95 -7.89
CA PRO A 439 -11.99 13.26 -6.63
C PRO A 439 -11.91 14.27 -5.46
N PRO A 440 -12.33 13.88 -4.24
CA PRO A 440 -12.08 14.66 -3.04
C PRO A 440 -10.59 14.98 -2.87
N ASP A 441 -10.33 16.13 -2.21
CA ASP A 441 -8.97 16.54 -1.90
C ASP A 441 -8.21 15.46 -1.12
N PRO A 442 -6.89 15.28 -1.38
CA PRO A 442 -6.08 14.36 -0.61
C PRO A 442 -6.08 14.71 0.89
N VAL A 443 -6.23 13.68 1.74
CA VAL A 443 -6.11 13.85 3.19
C VAL A 443 -4.66 13.59 3.61
N LYS A 444 -4.09 14.53 4.36
CA LYS A 444 -2.72 14.48 4.89
C LYS A 444 -2.75 14.24 6.40
N VAL A 445 -2.11 13.16 6.85
CA VAL A 445 -2.16 12.69 8.24
C VAL A 445 -0.74 12.44 8.73
N PRO A 446 -0.34 12.88 9.93
CA PRO A 446 0.97 12.52 10.48
C PRO A 446 1.15 11.00 10.52
N ILE A 447 2.31 10.47 10.09
CA ILE A 447 2.60 9.02 10.17
C ILE A 447 2.41 8.51 11.60
N ALA A 448 2.81 9.33 12.57
CA ALA A 448 2.69 9.01 13.99
C ALA A 448 1.23 8.89 14.49
N ALA A 449 0.27 9.53 13.82
CA ALA A 449 -1.14 9.41 14.17
C ALA A 449 -1.73 8.06 13.72
N LEU A 450 -1.18 7.45 12.67
CA LEU A 450 -1.62 6.15 12.15
C LEU A 450 -0.87 4.98 12.80
N LEU A 451 0.45 5.13 12.97
CA LEU A 451 1.36 4.03 13.33
C LEU A 451 2.05 4.21 14.69
N GLY A 452 1.72 5.26 15.43
CA GLY A 452 2.40 5.62 16.67
C GLY A 452 3.74 6.35 16.45
N PRO A 453 4.39 6.85 17.51
CA PRO A 453 5.56 7.74 17.41
C PRO A 453 6.71 7.18 16.57
N ASP A 454 6.92 5.87 16.65
CA ASP A 454 7.98 5.14 15.96
C ASP A 454 7.55 4.53 14.61
N GLY A 455 6.31 4.78 14.18
CA GLY A 455 5.76 4.22 12.94
C GLY A 455 6.56 4.53 11.68
N HIS A 456 7.32 5.64 11.69
CA HIS A 456 8.23 6.03 10.62
C HIS A 456 9.33 4.99 10.34
N LYS A 457 9.65 4.11 11.30
CA LYS A 457 10.63 3.02 11.13
C LYS A 457 10.16 1.97 10.11
N TYR A 458 8.84 1.85 9.89
CA TYR A 458 8.25 1.00 8.85
C TYR A 458 8.17 1.68 7.48
N CYS A 459 8.68 2.90 7.35
CA CYS A 459 8.65 3.66 6.10
C CYS A 459 10.02 3.61 5.41
N SER A 460 10.01 3.49 4.09
CA SER A 460 11.21 3.63 3.27
C SER A 460 10.88 4.29 1.94
N GLY A 461 11.89 4.85 1.28
CA GLY A 461 11.70 5.49 0.00
C GLY A 461 13.00 6.01 -0.60
N TYR A 462 12.88 6.42 -1.85
CA TYR A 462 13.97 6.89 -2.68
C TYR A 462 13.58 8.18 -3.39
N ARG A 463 14.56 9.04 -3.61
CA ARG A 463 14.41 10.32 -4.32
C ARG A 463 15.41 10.41 -5.46
N LEU A 464 15.00 11.00 -6.58
CA LEU A 464 15.83 11.21 -7.75
C LEU A 464 16.94 12.22 -7.42
N GLU A 465 18.20 11.86 -7.72
CA GLU A 465 19.32 12.80 -7.60
C GLU A 465 19.10 13.99 -8.54
N GLY A 466 19.26 15.21 -8.01
CA GLY A 466 18.98 16.44 -8.73
C GLY A 466 17.53 16.95 -8.60
N GLY A 467 16.66 16.26 -7.85
CA GLY A 467 15.33 16.77 -7.49
C GLY A 467 14.30 16.75 -8.63
N PRO A 468 13.22 17.54 -8.51
CA PRO A 468 12.19 17.67 -9.54
C PRO A 468 12.75 18.03 -10.93
N GLU A 469 13.78 18.87 -10.98
CA GLU A 469 14.43 19.33 -12.21
C GLU A 469 15.09 18.19 -13.00
N ALA A 470 15.53 17.12 -12.31
CA ALA A 470 16.14 15.95 -12.93
C ALA A 470 15.13 15.03 -13.63
N MET A 471 13.82 15.23 -13.46
CA MET A 471 12.79 14.36 -14.05
C MET A 471 12.82 14.38 -15.59
N GLN A 472 13.08 15.54 -16.19
CA GLN A 472 13.16 15.69 -17.64
C GLN A 472 14.41 14.98 -18.20
N ALA A 473 15.57 15.17 -17.56
CA ALA A 473 16.81 14.48 -17.94
C ALA A 473 16.66 12.94 -17.82
N ARG A 474 15.98 12.46 -16.77
CA ARG A 474 15.63 11.04 -16.63
C ARG A 474 14.78 10.53 -17.79
N LYS A 475 13.76 11.29 -18.19
CA LYS A 475 12.87 10.92 -19.32
C LYS A 475 13.65 10.83 -20.63
N GLU A 476 14.52 11.81 -20.90
CA GLU A 476 15.37 11.84 -22.09
C GLU A 476 16.34 10.67 -22.11
N TRP A 477 17.01 10.38 -20.99
CA TRP A 477 17.94 9.26 -20.86
C TRP A 477 17.25 7.91 -21.13
N LEU A 478 16.06 7.70 -20.57
CA LEU A 478 15.29 6.47 -20.77
C LEU A 478 14.78 6.34 -22.21
N GLN A 479 14.40 7.44 -22.84
CA GLN A 479 13.99 7.44 -24.24
C GLN A 479 15.16 7.09 -25.18
N ALA A 480 16.32 7.73 -25.00
CA ALA A 480 17.53 7.44 -25.76
C ALA A 480 17.95 5.97 -25.61
N ARG A 481 17.96 5.46 -24.37
CA ARG A 481 18.24 4.04 -24.08
C ARG A 481 17.26 3.10 -24.80
N ALA A 482 15.96 3.40 -24.77
CA ALA A 482 14.94 2.57 -25.41
C ALA A 482 15.06 2.56 -26.95
N GLN A 483 15.62 3.62 -27.54
CA GLN A 483 15.87 3.75 -28.97
C GLN A 483 17.22 3.16 -29.41
N GLY A 484 18.02 2.65 -28.47
CA GLY A 484 19.37 2.13 -28.74
C GLY A 484 20.39 3.22 -29.07
N GLU A 485 20.12 4.47 -28.66
CA GLU A 485 21.04 5.58 -28.82
C GLU A 485 22.21 5.50 -27.82
N ASP A 486 23.31 6.18 -28.13
CA ASP A 486 24.48 6.25 -27.24
C ASP A 486 24.20 7.21 -26.07
N VAL A 487 23.96 6.63 -24.89
CA VAL A 487 23.71 7.38 -23.64
C VAL A 487 24.99 7.72 -22.87
N THR A 488 26.19 7.41 -23.38
CA THR A 488 27.46 7.62 -22.65
C THR A 488 27.70 9.10 -22.30
N GLY A 489 27.16 10.02 -23.10
CA GLY A 489 27.24 11.47 -22.85
C GLY A 489 26.12 12.03 -21.97
N MET A 490 25.14 11.22 -21.58
CA MET A 490 23.98 11.65 -20.80
C MET A 490 24.17 11.25 -19.32
N PRO A 491 23.79 12.11 -18.36
CA PRO A 491 23.86 11.74 -16.95
C PRO A 491 22.90 10.58 -16.67
N GLU A 492 23.43 9.44 -16.20
CA GLU A 492 22.59 8.32 -15.78
C GLU A 492 21.73 8.74 -14.58
N PRO A 493 20.40 8.54 -14.63
CA PRO A 493 19.52 8.83 -13.50
C PRO A 493 19.88 7.95 -12.31
N ARG A 494 19.97 8.58 -11.14
CA ARG A 494 20.28 7.90 -9.87
C ARG A 494 19.25 8.25 -8.83
N ALA A 495 19.06 7.35 -7.88
CA ALA A 495 18.19 7.56 -6.75
C ALA A 495 18.97 7.45 -5.45
N THR A 496 18.68 8.34 -4.51
CA THR A 496 19.22 8.31 -3.14
C THR A 496 18.14 7.88 -2.18
N ARG A 497 18.53 7.13 -1.14
CA ARG A 497 17.60 6.72 -0.09
C ARG A 497 17.16 7.95 0.70
N ILE A 498 15.88 8.04 1.00
CA ILE A 498 15.34 9.02 1.94
C ILE A 498 15.77 8.60 3.35
N GLU A 499 16.50 9.46 4.05
CA GLU A 499 17.15 9.11 5.33
C GLU A 499 16.16 8.83 6.45
N SER A 500 15.05 9.57 6.49
CA SER A 500 14.06 9.43 7.55
C SER A 500 12.67 9.90 7.11
N PHE A 501 11.66 9.27 7.70
CA PHE A 501 10.25 9.65 7.64
C PHE A 501 9.74 10.21 8.98
N ALA A 502 10.63 10.43 9.96
CA ALA A 502 10.26 11.00 11.24
C ALA A 502 9.67 12.42 11.03
N GLY A 503 8.45 12.66 11.54
CA GLY A 503 7.73 13.91 11.29
C GLY A 503 7.06 14.00 9.91
N GLY A 504 7.13 12.94 9.10
CA GLY A 504 6.45 12.84 7.81
C GLY A 504 4.95 12.58 7.93
N ASN A 505 4.28 12.52 6.77
CA ASN A 505 2.82 12.34 6.67
C ASN A 505 2.46 11.15 5.79
N ALA A 506 1.38 10.46 6.10
CA ALA A 506 0.65 9.64 5.13
C ALA A 506 -0.28 10.52 4.30
N ILE A 507 -0.30 10.29 2.99
CA ILE A 507 -1.18 10.94 2.02
C ILE A 507 -2.18 9.90 1.54
N ILE A 508 -3.47 10.21 1.69
CA ILE A 508 -4.59 9.35 1.30
C ILE A 508 -5.31 10.04 0.16
N ARG A 509 -5.40 9.36 -0.99
CA ARG A 509 -6.11 9.88 -2.17
C ARG A 509 -7.31 9.01 -2.50
N PHE A 510 -8.30 9.64 -3.12
CA PHE A 510 -9.59 9.03 -3.42
C PHE A 510 -9.79 8.89 -4.93
N LYS A 511 -10.69 8.00 -5.31
CA LYS A 511 -11.21 7.92 -6.68
C LYS A 511 -12.64 7.39 -6.69
N PRO A 512 -13.39 7.61 -7.79
CA PRO A 512 -14.74 7.06 -7.93
C PRO A 512 -14.76 5.52 -7.92
N ASN A 513 -15.80 4.93 -7.33
CA ASN A 513 -16.04 3.47 -7.33
C ASN A 513 -17.45 3.08 -7.87
N GLY A 514 -18.04 3.93 -8.72
CA GLY A 514 -19.36 3.73 -9.32
C GLY A 514 -20.56 4.10 -8.43
N SER A 515 -20.41 4.06 -7.11
CA SER A 515 -21.47 4.43 -6.14
C SER A 515 -21.10 5.60 -5.23
N GLY A 516 -19.80 5.92 -5.14
CA GLY A 516 -19.22 6.98 -4.34
C GLY A 516 -17.73 7.05 -4.63
N TYR A 517 -16.95 7.24 -3.57
CA TYR A 517 -15.49 7.20 -3.64
C TYR A 517 -14.93 6.04 -2.81
N GLU A 518 -13.75 5.57 -3.19
CA GLU A 518 -12.91 4.66 -2.41
C GLU A 518 -11.50 5.24 -2.24
N ILE A 519 -10.72 4.67 -1.31
CA ILE A 519 -9.29 5.01 -1.20
C ILE A 519 -8.56 4.44 -2.42
N ASN A 520 -8.05 5.34 -3.27
CA ASN A 520 -7.26 4.99 -4.44
C ASN A 520 -5.84 4.54 -4.05
N THR A 521 -5.20 5.33 -3.20
CA THR A 521 -3.81 5.09 -2.77
C THR A 521 -3.56 5.66 -1.38
N LEU A 522 -2.63 5.04 -0.66
CA LEU A 522 -2.06 5.48 0.61
C LEU A 522 -0.55 5.36 0.49
N PHE A 523 0.16 6.48 0.63
CA PHE A 523 1.63 6.52 0.60
C PHE A 523 2.16 7.48 1.65
N VAL A 524 3.47 7.41 1.93
CA VAL A 524 4.11 8.24 2.96
C VAL A 524 4.99 9.31 2.31
N GLU A 525 4.97 10.51 2.86
CA GLU A 525 5.76 11.66 2.44
C GLU A 525 6.73 11.98 3.58
N PRO A 526 8.05 12.10 3.31
CA PRO A 526 9.01 12.52 4.33
C PRO A 526 8.73 13.96 4.81
N PRO A 527 9.28 14.39 5.96
CA PRO A 527 9.20 15.79 6.35
C PRO A 527 9.83 16.68 5.27
N VAL A 528 9.26 17.88 5.07
CA VAL A 528 9.90 18.91 4.25
C VAL A 528 11.18 19.31 4.97
N LEU A 529 12.34 19.06 4.35
CA LEU A 529 13.60 19.58 4.85
C LEU A 529 13.62 21.08 4.55
N ASP A 530 13.66 21.90 5.61
CA ASP A 530 13.95 23.33 5.49
C ASP A 530 15.39 23.47 4.94
N ASN A 531 15.52 23.58 3.62
CA ASN A 531 16.78 23.78 2.92
C ASN A 531 17.22 25.25 2.92
#